data_AF-A0AAN7EBQ0-F1
#
_entry.id   AF-A0AAN7EBQ0-F1
#
_cell.length_a   1.000
_cell.length_b   1.000
_cell.length_c   1.000
_cell.angle_alpha   90.00
_cell.angle_beta   90.00
_cell.angle_gamma   90.00
#
_symmetry.space_group_name_H-M   'P 1'
#
loop_
_entity.id
_entity.type
_entity.pdbx_description
1 polymer ?
#
loop_
_entity_poly.entity_id
_entity_poly.type
_entity_poly.pdbx_seq_one_letter_code
_entity_poly.pdbx_strand_id
1 'polypeptide(L)'
;MSSQGFDTWILEVRGAGLSTYRMDFGKVKQPLDAMRDSSVEHGMDGIFPSGFLEARQNSAIISQIRDVSQMLVNIVEKGQLPVPEQFLDLQGRFFTRLEEFQKQLDLILKYDWDFDHYLEEDVPAAMEYIRTYCKPKDGKLLAIGHSMGGILLYAMLSRCCSEGRNFGFTSIATLGSSLDYTTSKSSLKLLLPLADPAKALNVPVIPIGALLSAAHPLASRPPYFLSWLSSQVSAQGMKHPKLLDKLVLNNFCTVPAKLLLQLATAFQEGGLRDRSGTFFYKDYLRKSNVPVLALAGDQDLICPPEAVYETAKLISEDFVAYKVFGEPGGPHYGHYDLVGGRMVADQVYPCIIEFLNRNDVI
;
A
#
# COMPACT_ATOMS: atom_id res chain seq x y z
N MET A 1 12.18 14.73 -11.32
CA MET A 1 11.92 15.80 -10.33
C MET A 1 13.21 16.45 -9.87
N SER A 2 14.15 15.75 -9.24
CA SER A 2 15.45 16.33 -8.85
C SER A 2 16.24 16.93 -10.04
N SER A 3 16.23 16.27 -11.20
CA SER A 3 16.82 16.81 -12.44
C SER A 3 16.14 18.07 -12.99
N GLN A 4 14.95 18.40 -12.50
CA GLN A 4 14.20 19.61 -12.84
C GLN A 4 14.43 20.73 -11.80
N GLY A 5 15.27 20.52 -10.79
CA GLY A 5 15.59 21.51 -9.75
C GLY A 5 14.78 21.41 -8.47
N PHE A 6 13.89 20.42 -8.33
CA PHE A 6 13.10 20.23 -7.11
C PHE A 6 13.86 19.46 -6.02
N ASP A 7 13.84 19.95 -4.79
CA ASP A 7 14.16 19.16 -3.61
C ASP A 7 13.14 18.02 -3.48
N THR A 8 13.57 16.79 -3.79
CA THR A 8 12.66 15.65 -3.94
C THR A 8 12.79 14.70 -2.76
N TRP A 9 11.66 14.38 -2.14
CA TRP A 9 11.55 13.41 -1.04
C TRP A 9 10.62 12.27 -1.45
N ILE A 10 10.92 11.06 -0.99
CA ILE A 10 10.06 9.89 -1.17
C ILE A 10 9.60 9.44 0.21
N LEU A 11 8.29 9.48 0.43
CA LEU A 11 7.65 8.94 1.62
C LEU A 11 7.00 7.60 1.25
N GLU A 12 7.40 6.53 1.93
CA GLU A 12 6.84 5.20 1.75
C GLU A 12 6.00 4.84 2.98
N VAL A 13 4.68 4.78 2.79
CA VAL A 13 3.74 4.43 3.86
C VAL A 13 3.61 2.91 3.94
N ARG A 14 4.33 2.29 4.88
CA ARG A 14 4.39 0.82 5.02
C ARG A 14 3.41 0.30 6.07
N GLY A 15 2.72 -0.78 5.73
CA GLY A 15 1.88 -1.55 6.65
C GLY A 15 2.65 -2.24 7.79
N ALA A 16 3.99 -2.30 7.74
CA ALA A 16 4.79 -2.86 8.83
C ALA A 16 4.97 -1.92 10.03
N GLY A 17 4.75 -0.61 9.86
CA GLY A 17 4.93 0.41 10.91
C GLY A 17 6.37 0.55 11.40
N LEU A 18 6.81 1.80 11.63
CA LEU A 18 8.18 2.20 11.97
C LEU A 18 9.26 1.69 11.00
N SER A 19 10.00 2.63 10.41
CA SER A 19 11.27 2.32 9.76
C SER A 19 12.19 1.62 10.77
N THR A 20 12.32 0.30 10.70
CA THR A 20 13.30 -0.41 11.53
C THR A 20 14.68 0.09 11.12
N TYR A 21 15.39 0.67 12.08
CA TYR A 21 16.76 1.12 11.90
C TYR A 21 17.59 -0.09 11.43
N ARG A 22 18.10 -0.02 10.20
CA ARG A 22 19.04 -0.96 9.55
C ARG A 22 18.97 -2.41 10.06
N MET A 23 18.26 -3.27 9.35
CA MET A 23 18.82 -4.61 9.16
C MET A 23 20.00 -4.45 8.21
N ASP A 24 21.21 -4.59 8.74
CA ASP A 24 22.43 -4.67 7.94
C ASP A 24 22.21 -5.73 6.86
N PHE A 25 22.14 -5.28 5.60
CA PHE A 25 22.30 -6.18 4.46
C PHE A 25 23.71 -6.73 4.58
N GLY A 26 23.80 -7.97 5.07
CA GLY A 26 25.05 -8.68 5.32
C GLY A 26 26.01 -8.45 4.17
N LYS A 27 27.17 -7.88 4.50
CA LYS A 27 28.29 -7.70 3.59
C LYS A 27 28.57 -9.03 2.90
N VAL A 28 28.42 -9.06 1.58
CA VAL A 28 29.03 -10.08 0.75
C VAL A 28 30.56 -9.91 0.86
N LYS A 29 31.21 -10.80 1.59
CA LYS A 29 32.58 -11.33 1.35
C LYS A 29 32.94 -12.42 2.38
N GLN A 30 33.16 -13.64 1.88
CA GLN A 30 33.96 -14.71 2.51
C GLN A 30 35.49 -14.39 2.38
N PRO A 31 36.47 -15.17 2.91
CA PRO A 31 36.44 -16.42 3.72
C PRO A 31 37.43 -16.50 4.94
N LEU A 32 37.31 -17.61 5.70
CA LEU A 32 38.32 -18.38 6.48
C LEU A 32 38.91 -17.88 7.84
N ASP A 33 38.86 -18.84 8.79
CA ASP A 33 39.66 -19.10 9.99
C ASP A 33 39.68 -18.14 11.20
N ALA A 34 39.08 -18.58 12.32
CA ALA A 34 39.82 -19.01 13.52
C ALA A 34 38.87 -19.26 14.72
N MET A 35 39.04 -20.42 15.36
CA MET A 35 38.51 -20.78 16.67
C MET A 35 38.94 -19.79 17.77
N ARG A 36 38.05 -19.50 18.73
CA ARG A 36 38.32 -19.72 20.17
C ARG A 36 37.11 -19.45 21.07
N ASP A 37 36.91 -20.41 21.98
CA ASP A 37 36.09 -20.35 23.18
C ASP A 37 36.40 -19.15 24.07
N SER A 38 35.37 -18.61 24.74
CA SER A 38 35.34 -18.54 26.20
C SER A 38 33.98 -18.06 26.71
N SER A 39 33.33 -18.96 27.44
CA SER A 39 32.26 -18.75 28.42
C SER A 39 32.67 -17.81 29.55
N VAL A 40 31.83 -16.83 29.90
CA VAL A 40 31.67 -16.32 31.27
C VAL A 40 30.22 -15.86 31.47
N GLU A 41 29.50 -16.56 32.35
CA GLU A 41 28.25 -16.13 32.99
C GLU A 41 28.54 -15.00 33.99
N HIS A 42 27.66 -14.00 34.06
CA HIS A 42 27.35 -13.29 35.31
C HIS A 42 25.85 -12.98 35.31
N GLY A 43 25.15 -13.59 36.26
CA GLY A 43 23.72 -13.45 36.45
C GLY A 43 23.31 -12.14 37.14
N MET A 44 22.04 -11.78 36.96
CA MET A 44 21.26 -11.07 37.96
C MET A 44 19.80 -11.47 37.77
N ASP A 45 19.28 -12.20 38.77
CA ASP A 45 17.87 -12.52 38.91
C ASP A 45 17.03 -11.23 39.03
N GLY A 46 15.99 -11.15 38.21
CA GLY A 46 14.95 -10.13 38.27
C GLY A 46 13.65 -10.72 37.74
N ILE A 47 12.78 -11.11 38.67
CA ILE A 47 11.46 -11.70 38.44
C ILE A 47 10.57 -10.73 37.63
N PHE A 48 10.17 -11.13 36.42
CA PHE A 48 8.97 -10.62 35.74
C PHE A 48 8.10 -11.81 35.28
N PRO A 49 6.86 -11.97 35.78
CA PRO A 49 5.92 -12.96 35.27
C PRO A 49 5.19 -12.37 34.05
N SER A 50 5.85 -12.27 32.89
CA SER A 50 5.21 -11.83 31.62
C SER A 50 5.16 -12.92 30.54
N GLY A 51 6.05 -13.92 30.59
CA GLY A 51 6.22 -14.89 29.50
C GLY A 51 5.06 -15.88 29.28
N PHE A 52 4.15 -16.06 30.24
CA PHE A 52 3.03 -17.01 30.09
C PHE A 52 1.79 -16.40 29.41
N LEU A 53 1.60 -15.08 29.52
CA LEU A 53 0.52 -14.35 28.84
C LEU A 53 0.88 -14.10 27.36
N GLU A 54 2.14 -13.78 27.08
CA GLU A 54 2.68 -13.59 25.72
C GLU A 54 2.59 -14.88 24.89
N ALA A 55 3.04 -16.01 25.43
CA ALA A 55 2.97 -17.30 24.72
C ALA A 55 1.53 -17.72 24.40
N ARG A 56 0.58 -17.44 25.31
CA ARG A 56 -0.84 -17.78 25.12
C ARG A 56 -1.51 -16.87 24.09
N GLN A 57 -1.22 -15.57 24.10
CA GLN A 57 -1.71 -14.61 23.10
C GLN A 57 -1.14 -14.89 21.71
N ASN A 58 0.17 -15.20 21.63
CA ASN A 58 0.82 -15.60 20.38
C ASN A 58 0.20 -16.88 19.82
N SER A 59 -0.08 -17.88 20.68
CA SER A 59 -0.77 -19.10 20.26
C SER A 59 -2.20 -18.85 19.72
N ALA A 60 -2.92 -17.89 20.32
CA ALA A 60 -4.26 -17.50 19.89
C ALA A 60 -4.23 -16.77 18.53
N ILE A 61 -3.31 -15.82 18.34
CA ILE A 61 -3.12 -15.11 17.07
C ILE A 61 -2.69 -16.08 15.97
N ILE A 62 -1.80 -17.04 16.26
CA ILE A 62 -1.39 -18.08 15.30
C ILE A 62 -2.58 -18.95 14.90
N SER A 63 -3.41 -19.36 15.87
CA SER A 63 -4.63 -20.11 15.55
C SER A 63 -5.58 -19.29 14.67
N GLN A 64 -5.76 -18.01 14.93
CA GLN A 64 -6.61 -17.11 14.14
C GLN A 64 -6.07 -16.87 12.73
N ILE A 65 -4.75 -16.68 12.57
CA ILE A 65 -4.12 -16.51 11.25
C ILE A 65 -4.17 -17.81 10.46
N ARG A 66 -4.02 -18.96 11.12
CA ARG A 66 -4.25 -20.27 10.52
C ARG A 66 -5.69 -20.40 10.02
N ASP A 67 -6.66 -19.94 10.79
CA ASP A 67 -8.07 -20.00 10.42
C ASP A 67 -8.40 -19.06 9.24
N VAL A 68 -7.81 -17.86 9.16
CA VAL A 68 -7.91 -16.97 7.99
C VAL A 68 -7.23 -17.59 6.76
N SER A 69 -6.07 -18.22 6.92
CA SER A 69 -5.40 -18.94 5.84
C SER A 69 -6.28 -20.08 5.32
N GLN A 70 -6.90 -20.85 6.22
CA GLN A 70 -7.81 -21.93 5.83
C GLN A 70 -9.07 -21.36 5.14
N MET A 71 -9.57 -20.22 5.59
CA MET A 71 -10.69 -19.54 4.93
C MET A 71 -10.33 -19.05 3.52
N LEU A 72 -9.14 -18.46 3.32
CA LEU A 72 -8.65 -18.05 2.00
C LEU A 72 -8.55 -19.23 1.05
N VAL A 73 -8.05 -20.37 1.53
CA VAL A 73 -8.02 -21.63 0.77
C VAL A 73 -9.45 -22.05 0.38
N ASN A 74 -10.39 -22.02 1.32
CA ASN A 74 -11.78 -22.42 1.07
C ASN A 74 -12.53 -21.45 0.13
N ILE A 75 -12.21 -20.16 0.12
CA ILE A 75 -12.79 -19.17 -0.83
C ILE A 75 -12.31 -19.46 -2.25
N VAL A 76 -11.03 -19.78 -2.42
CA VAL A 76 -10.46 -20.16 -3.72
C VAL A 76 -11.04 -21.50 -4.18
N GLU A 77 -11.28 -22.44 -3.27
CA GLU A 77 -11.90 -23.75 -3.54
C GLU A 77 -13.38 -23.63 -3.98
N LYS A 78 -14.13 -22.66 -3.42
CA LYS A 78 -15.51 -22.34 -3.86
C LYS A 78 -15.57 -21.68 -5.25
N GLY A 79 -14.46 -21.12 -5.72
CA GLY A 79 -14.30 -20.58 -7.07
C GLY A 79 -13.94 -21.64 -8.11
N GLN A 80 -14.76 -22.68 -8.27
CA GLN A 80 -14.74 -23.72 -9.33
C GLN A 80 -13.40 -23.95 -10.09
N LEU A 81 -12.31 -24.26 -9.39
CA LEU A 81 -11.09 -24.79 -10.02
C LEU A 81 -10.65 -26.05 -9.27
N PRO A 82 -10.43 -27.18 -9.97
CA PRO A 82 -10.03 -28.43 -9.34
C PRO A 82 -8.67 -28.27 -8.66
N VAL A 83 -8.59 -28.61 -7.37
CA VAL A 83 -7.44 -28.36 -6.49
C VAL A 83 -6.36 -29.44 -6.70
N PRO A 84 -5.15 -29.11 -7.19
CA PRO A 84 -4.04 -30.08 -7.29
C PRO A 84 -3.26 -30.18 -5.96
N GLU A 85 -2.56 -31.31 -5.73
CA GLU A 85 -1.72 -31.59 -4.54
C GLU A 85 -0.70 -30.49 -4.18
N GLN A 86 -0.36 -29.61 -5.13
CA GLN A 86 0.54 -28.47 -4.96
C GLN A 86 -0.05 -27.35 -4.06
N PHE A 87 -1.35 -27.38 -3.74
CA PHE A 87 -1.96 -26.48 -2.75
C PHE A 87 -1.60 -26.82 -1.30
N LEU A 88 -1.30 -28.09 -1.01
CA LEU A 88 -0.75 -28.49 0.30
C LEU A 88 0.68 -27.98 0.47
N ASP A 89 1.46 -27.95 -0.62
CA ASP A 89 2.79 -27.32 -0.67
C ASP A 89 2.71 -25.80 -0.50
N LEU A 90 1.66 -25.13 -1.02
CA LEU A 90 1.40 -23.72 -0.69
C LEU A 90 1.14 -23.51 0.80
N GLN A 91 0.36 -24.39 1.42
CA GLN A 91 0.07 -24.32 2.86
C GLN A 91 1.36 -24.47 3.66
N GLY A 92 2.20 -25.45 3.33
CA GLY A 92 3.51 -25.65 3.95
C GLY A 92 4.47 -24.47 3.76
N ARG A 93 4.57 -23.92 2.55
CA ARG A 93 5.40 -22.74 2.25
C ARG A 93 4.89 -21.48 2.92
N PHE A 94 3.58 -21.31 2.99
CA PHE A 94 2.95 -20.24 3.76
C PHE A 94 3.34 -20.38 5.22
N PHE A 95 3.25 -21.58 5.82
CA PHE A 95 3.65 -21.82 7.21
C PHE A 95 5.16 -21.59 7.45
N THR A 96 6.05 -22.00 6.56
CA THR A 96 7.49 -21.71 6.71
C THR A 96 7.77 -20.20 6.64
N ARG A 97 7.05 -19.46 5.78
CA ARG A 97 7.12 -17.98 5.78
C ARG A 97 6.38 -17.36 6.95
N LEU A 98 5.38 -18.05 7.50
CA LEU A 98 4.63 -17.67 8.69
C LEU A 98 5.51 -17.80 9.94
N GLU A 99 6.36 -18.83 10.04
CA GLU A 99 7.33 -18.97 11.13
C GLU A 99 8.38 -17.85 11.10
N GLU A 100 8.80 -17.42 9.90
CA GLU A 100 9.66 -16.23 9.76
C GLU A 100 8.88 -14.93 10.07
N PHE A 101 7.61 -14.88 9.73
CA PHE A 101 6.68 -13.84 10.19
C PHE A 101 6.43 -13.91 11.71
N GLN A 102 6.52 -15.07 12.33
CA GLN A 102 6.33 -15.27 13.77
C GLN A 102 7.45 -14.59 14.57
N LYS A 103 8.69 -14.62 14.06
CA LYS A 103 9.79 -13.81 14.60
C LYS A 103 9.54 -12.30 14.47
N GLN A 104 8.77 -11.87 13.48
CA GLN A 104 8.32 -10.48 13.35
C GLN A 104 7.09 -10.17 14.23
N LEU A 105 6.28 -11.18 14.53
CA LEU A 105 5.13 -11.13 15.42
C LEU A 105 5.53 -11.01 16.90
N ASP A 106 6.71 -11.38 17.37
CA ASP A 106 7.12 -11.09 18.76
C ASP A 106 7.18 -9.56 19.08
N LEU A 107 6.90 -8.70 18.08
CA LEU A 107 6.66 -7.26 18.20
C LEU A 107 5.14 -6.88 18.25
N ILE A 108 4.25 -7.87 18.43
CA ILE A 108 2.78 -7.89 18.18
C ILE A 108 1.96 -6.77 18.83
N LEU A 109 2.47 -6.07 19.85
CA LEU A 109 1.76 -4.92 20.44
C LEU A 109 1.82 -3.65 19.58
N LYS A 110 2.51 -3.65 18.42
CA LYS A 110 2.71 -2.43 17.61
C LYS A 110 1.68 -2.21 16.50
N TYR A 111 0.96 -3.22 16.01
CA TYR A 111 0.10 -3.12 14.80
C TYR A 111 -1.30 -2.55 15.05
N ASP A 112 -1.39 -1.46 15.83
CA ASP A 112 -2.66 -0.83 16.18
C ASP A 112 -2.86 0.54 15.52
N TRP A 113 -2.77 0.59 14.20
CA TRP A 113 -3.04 1.82 13.44
C TRP A 113 -3.95 1.58 12.24
N ASP A 114 -4.59 2.66 11.79
CA ASP A 114 -5.60 2.71 10.75
C ASP A 114 -5.21 3.74 9.67
N PHE A 115 -6.10 4.03 8.72
CA PHE A 115 -5.81 4.99 7.66
C PHE A 115 -5.66 6.41 8.21
N ASP A 116 -6.41 6.76 9.25
CA ASP A 116 -6.39 8.09 9.83
C ASP A 116 -5.10 8.37 10.61
N HIS A 117 -4.42 7.37 11.18
CA HIS A 117 -3.07 7.57 11.73
C HIS A 117 -2.09 8.07 10.65
N TYR A 118 -2.15 7.51 9.44
CA TYR A 118 -1.33 8.02 8.34
C TYR A 118 -1.71 9.45 7.96
N LEU A 119 -3.02 9.72 7.93
CA LEU A 119 -3.57 10.99 7.49
C LEU A 119 -3.31 12.14 8.47
N GLU A 120 -3.47 11.88 9.76
CA GLU A 120 -3.50 12.86 10.83
C GLU A 120 -2.15 13.02 11.52
N GLU A 121 -1.28 12.00 11.46
CA GLU A 121 0.00 11.96 12.18
C GLU A 121 1.19 11.84 11.20
N ASP A 122 1.32 10.72 10.50
CA ASP A 122 2.56 10.41 9.74
C ASP A 122 2.80 11.38 8.57
N VAL A 123 1.78 11.60 7.73
CA VAL A 123 1.92 12.48 6.55
C VAL A 123 2.14 13.93 6.99
N PRO A 124 1.36 14.51 7.94
CA PRO A 124 1.64 15.84 8.47
C PRO A 124 3.04 15.99 9.07
N ALA A 125 3.51 15.01 9.85
CA ALA A 125 4.86 15.03 10.43
C ALA A 125 5.95 15.00 9.35
N ALA A 126 5.80 14.15 8.33
CA ALA A 126 6.72 14.11 7.20
C ALA A 126 6.73 15.43 6.41
N MET A 127 5.56 16.01 6.15
CA MET A 127 5.45 17.30 5.47
C MET A 127 6.08 18.43 6.30
N GLU A 128 5.94 18.42 7.61
CA GLU A 128 6.59 19.40 8.49
C GLU A 128 8.11 19.28 8.46
N TYR A 129 8.63 18.05 8.53
CA TYR A 129 10.06 17.79 8.39
C TYR A 129 10.60 18.33 7.06
N ILE A 130 9.92 18.04 5.95
CA ILE A 130 10.30 18.51 4.61
C ILE A 130 10.27 20.04 4.54
N ARG A 131 9.21 20.69 5.03
CA ARG A 131 9.11 22.16 5.04
C ARG A 131 10.23 22.81 5.87
N THR A 132 10.54 22.25 7.03
CA THR A 132 11.62 22.75 7.89
C THR A 132 12.98 22.67 7.19
N TYR A 133 13.21 21.59 6.44
CA TYR A 133 14.46 21.40 5.70
C TYR A 133 14.54 22.27 4.44
N CYS A 134 13.55 22.19 3.55
CA CYS A 134 13.57 22.84 2.25
C CYS A 134 13.23 24.34 2.30
N LYS A 135 12.48 24.78 3.32
CA LYS A 135 12.05 26.17 3.51
C LYS A 135 11.41 26.80 2.25
N PRO A 136 10.34 26.20 1.71
CA PRO A 136 9.64 26.77 0.55
C PRO A 136 9.12 28.19 0.86
N LYS A 137 9.19 29.09 -0.13
CA LYS A 137 8.89 30.53 0.05
C LYS A 137 7.48 30.80 0.56
N ASP A 138 6.50 30.03 0.09
CA ASP A 138 5.09 30.14 0.43
C ASP A 138 4.65 29.13 1.51
N GLY A 139 5.58 28.33 2.03
CA GLY A 139 5.32 27.29 3.02
C GLY A 139 4.59 26.06 2.47
N LYS A 140 4.40 25.93 1.16
CA LYS A 140 3.62 24.84 0.54
C LYS A 140 4.51 23.82 -0.16
N LEU A 141 3.95 22.64 -0.40
CA LEU A 141 4.61 21.53 -1.08
C LEU A 141 3.89 21.15 -2.37
N LEU A 142 4.64 20.61 -3.33
CA LEU A 142 4.11 19.88 -4.47
C LEU A 142 4.07 18.40 -4.09
N ALA A 143 2.94 17.71 -4.28
CA ALA A 143 2.81 16.31 -3.86
C ALA A 143 2.40 15.39 -5.01
N ILE A 144 2.97 14.19 -5.01
CA ILE A 144 2.61 13.11 -5.93
C ILE A 144 2.24 11.90 -5.09
N GLY A 145 1.04 11.37 -5.28
CA GLY A 145 0.53 10.21 -4.55
C GLY A 145 0.11 9.09 -5.49
N HIS A 146 0.66 7.90 -5.31
CA HIS A 146 0.22 6.69 -6.03
C HIS A 146 -0.64 5.83 -5.11
N SER A 147 -1.72 5.25 -5.64
CA SER A 147 -2.58 4.33 -4.90
C SER A 147 -3.04 4.95 -3.56
N MET A 148 -2.79 4.31 -2.42
CA MET A 148 -3.07 4.86 -1.09
C MET A 148 -2.44 6.23 -0.83
N GLY A 149 -1.26 6.51 -1.40
CA GLY A 149 -0.63 7.83 -1.29
C GLY A 149 -1.49 8.94 -1.89
N GLY A 150 -2.16 8.70 -3.03
CA GLY A 150 -3.10 9.67 -3.60
C GLY A 150 -4.43 9.73 -2.85
N ILE A 151 -4.88 8.61 -2.27
CA ILE A 151 -6.05 8.57 -1.37
C ILE A 151 -5.80 9.47 -0.16
N LEU A 152 -4.60 9.40 0.45
CA LEU A 152 -4.18 10.28 1.55
C LEU A 152 -4.22 11.75 1.12
N LEU A 153 -3.69 12.10 -0.06
CA LEU A 153 -3.74 13.49 -0.55
C LEU A 153 -5.17 14.00 -0.71
N TYR A 154 -6.08 13.20 -1.30
CA TYR A 154 -7.50 13.58 -1.38
C TYR A 154 -8.14 13.75 -0.01
N ALA A 155 -7.88 12.81 0.92
CA ALA A 155 -8.40 12.87 2.28
C ALA A 155 -7.89 14.12 3.03
N MET A 156 -6.62 14.50 2.84
CA MET A 156 -6.05 15.73 3.41
C MET A 156 -6.76 16.97 2.87
N LEU A 157 -6.96 17.06 1.55
CA LEU A 157 -7.71 18.17 0.95
C LEU A 157 -9.11 18.28 1.55
N SER A 158 -9.83 17.15 1.66
CA SER A 158 -11.16 17.11 2.25
C SER A 158 -11.16 17.57 3.71
N ARG A 159 -10.19 17.13 4.51
CA ARG A 159 -10.07 17.55 5.93
C ARG A 159 -9.79 19.02 6.07
N CYS A 160 -8.80 19.54 5.34
CA CYS A 160 -8.50 20.97 5.33
C CYS A 160 -9.71 21.81 4.91
N CYS A 161 -10.47 21.36 3.89
CA CYS A 161 -11.72 22.02 3.45
C CYS A 161 -12.82 21.99 4.51
N SER A 162 -12.97 20.89 5.25
CA SER A 162 -13.96 20.77 6.32
C SER A 162 -13.66 21.70 7.49
N GLU A 163 -12.38 21.88 7.80
CA GLU A 163 -11.91 22.59 8.99
C GLU A 163 -11.49 24.04 8.71
N GLY A 164 -11.52 24.47 7.44
CA GLY A 164 -11.04 25.79 7.02
C GLY A 164 -9.53 26.00 7.22
N ARG A 165 -8.75 24.91 7.24
CA ARG A 165 -7.28 24.96 7.40
C ARG A 165 -6.59 25.13 6.05
N ASN A 166 -5.34 25.61 6.08
CA ASN A 166 -4.49 25.62 4.90
C ASN A 166 -4.13 24.18 4.48
N PHE A 167 -4.20 23.90 3.18
CA PHE A 167 -3.89 22.61 2.57
C PHE A 167 -2.42 22.21 2.71
N GLY A 168 -1.51 23.19 2.80
CA GLY A 168 -0.06 22.93 2.78
C GLY A 168 0.46 22.45 1.42
N PHE A 169 -0.37 22.51 0.37
CA PHE A 169 -0.03 22.09 -0.99
C PHE A 169 -0.22 23.21 -2.00
N THR A 170 0.70 23.30 -2.95
CA THR A 170 0.59 24.17 -4.14
C THR A 170 -0.19 23.47 -5.24
N SER A 171 0.11 22.19 -5.49
CA SER A 171 -0.68 21.32 -6.36
C SER A 171 -0.41 19.86 -5.99
N ILE A 172 -1.34 18.97 -6.36
CA ILE A 172 -1.19 17.53 -6.15
C ILE A 172 -1.39 16.75 -7.45
N ALA A 173 -0.63 15.67 -7.65
CA ALA A 173 -0.86 14.70 -8.70
C ALA A 173 -1.15 13.32 -8.08
N THR A 174 -2.25 12.68 -8.48
CA THR A 174 -2.63 11.36 -7.99
C THR A 174 -2.59 10.34 -9.12
N LEU A 175 -2.06 9.15 -8.87
CA LEU A 175 -1.95 8.06 -9.85
C LEU A 175 -2.69 6.82 -9.36
N GLY A 176 -3.75 6.41 -10.07
CA GLY A 176 -4.53 5.23 -9.71
C GLY A 176 -5.12 5.32 -8.31
N SER A 177 -5.73 6.46 -7.98
CA SER A 177 -6.28 6.73 -6.64
C SER A 177 -7.75 7.16 -6.73
N SER A 178 -8.57 6.66 -5.81
CA SER A 178 -9.97 7.03 -5.68
C SER A 178 -10.42 6.96 -4.22
N LEU A 179 -11.38 7.80 -3.83
CA LEU A 179 -12.09 7.74 -2.55
C LEU A 179 -13.37 6.90 -2.61
N ASP A 180 -13.87 6.57 -3.81
CA ASP A 180 -15.10 5.82 -4.01
C ASP A 180 -14.96 4.83 -5.17
N TYR A 181 -15.12 3.55 -4.84
CA TYR A 181 -15.02 2.42 -5.77
C TYR A 181 -16.36 1.74 -6.04
N THR A 182 -17.46 2.24 -5.46
CA THR A 182 -18.77 1.59 -5.49
C THR A 182 -19.22 1.24 -6.91
N THR A 183 -19.10 2.20 -7.83
CA THR A 183 -19.49 2.09 -9.25
C THR A 183 -18.44 1.42 -10.14
N SER A 184 -17.25 1.13 -9.61
CA SER A 184 -16.12 0.60 -10.39
C SER A 184 -16.11 -0.93 -10.47
N LYS A 185 -15.41 -1.48 -11.46
CA LYS A 185 -15.12 -2.93 -11.56
C LYS A 185 -13.82 -3.33 -10.85
N SER A 186 -13.40 -2.57 -9.85
CA SER A 186 -12.13 -2.79 -9.15
C SER A 186 -12.01 -4.20 -8.59
N SER A 187 -10.86 -4.82 -8.85
CA SER A 187 -10.52 -6.14 -8.34
C SER A 187 -10.30 -6.15 -6.82
N LEU A 188 -10.11 -4.98 -6.19
CA LEU A 188 -10.03 -4.89 -4.73
C LEU A 188 -11.34 -5.29 -4.05
N LYS A 189 -12.47 -5.30 -4.77
CA LYS A 189 -13.74 -5.88 -4.28
C LYS A 189 -13.59 -7.34 -3.84
N LEU A 190 -12.63 -8.08 -4.41
CA LEU A 190 -12.31 -9.46 -4.01
C LEU A 190 -11.73 -9.58 -2.60
N LEU A 191 -11.25 -8.48 -2.00
CA LEU A 191 -10.74 -8.46 -0.62
C LEU A 191 -11.85 -8.17 0.41
N LEU A 192 -13.03 -7.72 -0.02
CA LEU A 192 -14.17 -7.43 0.88
C LEU A 192 -14.63 -8.64 1.70
N PRO A 193 -14.68 -9.88 1.18
CA PRO A 193 -15.06 -11.06 1.98
C PRO A 193 -14.11 -11.37 3.15
N LEU A 194 -12.94 -10.72 3.23
CA LEU A 194 -11.99 -10.85 4.33
C LEU A 194 -12.26 -9.86 5.48
N ALA A 195 -13.10 -8.85 5.26
CA ALA A 195 -13.40 -7.84 6.27
C ALA A 195 -14.23 -8.42 7.43
N ASP A 196 -15.27 -9.20 7.14
CA ASP A 196 -16.14 -9.78 8.17
C ASP A 196 -15.44 -10.86 9.01
N PRO A 197 -14.63 -11.77 8.45
CA PRO A 197 -13.85 -12.74 9.21
C PRO A 197 -12.73 -12.09 10.02
N ALA A 198 -12.01 -11.10 9.47
CA ALA A 198 -10.96 -10.40 10.22
C ALA A 198 -11.52 -9.67 11.44
N LYS A 199 -12.72 -9.06 11.29
CA LYS A 199 -13.48 -8.48 12.40
C LYS A 199 -13.99 -9.54 13.38
N ALA A 200 -14.58 -10.63 12.89
CA ALA A 200 -15.17 -11.66 13.74
C ALA A 200 -14.12 -12.45 14.54
N LEU A 201 -12.93 -12.65 13.96
CA LEU A 201 -11.82 -13.38 14.58
C LEU A 201 -10.84 -12.47 15.32
N ASN A 202 -11.09 -11.15 15.39
CA ASN A 202 -10.20 -10.15 16.02
C ASN A 202 -8.74 -10.27 15.57
N VAL A 203 -8.51 -10.54 14.29
CA VAL A 203 -7.13 -10.69 13.77
C VAL A 203 -6.52 -9.30 13.62
N PRO A 204 -5.44 -8.95 14.34
CA PRO A 204 -4.90 -7.59 14.31
C PRO A 204 -4.18 -7.27 13.00
N VAL A 205 -3.71 -8.28 12.26
CA VAL A 205 -2.86 -8.13 11.09
C VAL A 205 -3.19 -9.14 10.00
N ILE A 206 -3.03 -8.73 8.74
CA ILE A 206 -3.19 -9.61 7.57
C ILE A 206 -1.83 -9.69 6.85
N PRO A 207 -1.18 -10.87 6.78
CA PRO A 207 0.15 -11.03 6.19
C PRO A 207 0.09 -11.13 4.66
N ILE A 208 -0.40 -10.06 3.99
CA ILE A 208 -0.59 -10.02 2.53
C ILE A 208 0.73 -10.34 1.80
N GLY A 209 1.85 -9.78 2.26
CA GLY A 209 3.17 -10.06 1.70
C GLY A 209 3.56 -11.54 1.69
N ALA A 210 3.29 -12.25 2.78
CA ALA A 210 3.59 -13.67 2.89
C ALA A 210 2.68 -14.50 1.96
N LEU A 211 1.39 -14.15 1.88
CA LEU A 211 0.42 -14.79 0.98
C LEU A 211 0.82 -14.61 -0.49
N LEU A 212 1.12 -13.38 -0.91
CA LEU A 212 1.55 -13.08 -2.28
C LEU A 212 2.89 -13.75 -2.62
N SER A 213 3.85 -13.74 -1.70
CA SER A 213 5.14 -14.42 -1.88
C SER A 213 5.01 -15.94 -2.00
N ALA A 214 4.10 -16.55 -1.24
CA ALA A 214 3.83 -17.99 -1.32
C ALA A 214 3.15 -18.36 -2.65
N ALA A 215 2.24 -17.52 -3.14
CA ALA A 215 1.54 -17.71 -4.41
C ALA A 215 2.41 -17.39 -5.65
N HIS A 216 3.44 -16.55 -5.52
CA HIS A 216 4.28 -16.06 -6.62
C HIS A 216 4.85 -17.17 -7.54
N PRO A 217 5.37 -18.31 -7.04
CA PRO A 217 5.86 -19.38 -7.91
C PRO A 217 4.79 -19.99 -8.83
N LEU A 218 3.52 -19.99 -8.43
CA LEU A 218 2.41 -20.49 -9.26
C LEU A 218 1.98 -19.48 -10.33
N ALA A 219 2.28 -18.19 -10.13
CA ALA A 219 2.05 -17.14 -11.11
C ALA A 219 3.21 -17.04 -12.13
N SER A 220 4.44 -17.29 -11.68
CA SER A 220 5.67 -16.98 -12.43
C SER A 220 6.42 -18.22 -12.95
N ARG A 221 5.98 -19.45 -12.66
CA ARG A 221 6.57 -20.70 -13.18
C ARG A 221 5.51 -21.59 -13.85
N PRO A 222 5.89 -22.42 -14.84
CA PRO A 222 4.99 -23.41 -15.44
C PRO A 222 4.37 -24.29 -14.35
N PRO A 223 3.05 -24.56 -14.37
CA PRO A 223 2.10 -24.31 -15.46
C PRO A 223 1.39 -22.93 -15.43
N TYR A 224 1.90 -21.93 -14.69
CA TYR A 224 1.41 -20.54 -14.67
C TYR A 224 -0.06 -20.37 -14.22
N PHE A 225 -0.52 -21.23 -13.32
CA PHE A 225 -1.90 -21.30 -12.85
C PHE A 225 -2.45 -19.96 -12.31
N LEU A 226 -1.58 -19.11 -11.74
CA LEU A 226 -1.95 -17.80 -11.20
C LEU A 226 -1.37 -16.61 -11.99
N SER A 227 -1.01 -16.81 -13.27
CA SER A 227 -0.47 -15.74 -14.12
C SER A 227 -1.39 -14.51 -14.23
N TRP A 228 -2.71 -14.70 -14.07
CA TRP A 228 -3.71 -13.64 -13.99
C TRP A 228 -3.48 -12.66 -12.82
N LEU A 229 -2.82 -13.07 -11.73
CA LEU A 229 -2.46 -12.13 -10.66
C LEU A 229 -1.51 -11.05 -11.17
N SER A 230 -0.66 -11.38 -12.14
CA SER A 230 0.24 -10.40 -12.74
C SER A 230 -0.52 -9.36 -13.55
N SER A 231 -1.65 -9.69 -14.19
CA SER A 231 -2.46 -8.73 -14.96
C SER A 231 -3.21 -7.73 -14.07
N GLN A 232 -3.39 -8.04 -12.78
CA GLN A 232 -3.93 -7.08 -11.81
C GLN A 232 -2.97 -5.91 -11.56
N VAL A 233 -1.67 -6.17 -11.66
CA VAL A 233 -0.60 -5.24 -11.25
C VAL A 233 -0.12 -4.40 -12.43
N SER A 234 -0.01 -5.00 -13.61
CA SER A 234 0.61 -4.38 -14.78
C SER A 234 0.13 -5.01 -16.09
N ALA A 235 -0.03 -4.16 -17.10
CA ALA A 235 -0.47 -4.46 -18.45
C ALA A 235 0.56 -5.28 -19.24
N GLN A 236 0.09 -5.90 -20.32
CA GLN A 236 0.94 -6.73 -21.16
C GLN A 236 2.05 -5.89 -21.80
N GLY A 237 3.30 -6.37 -21.73
CA GLY A 237 4.46 -5.72 -22.35
C GLY A 237 5.09 -4.58 -21.56
N MET A 238 4.43 -4.03 -20.53
CA MET A 238 4.99 -2.96 -19.69
C MET A 238 5.93 -3.45 -18.58
N LYS A 239 5.90 -4.74 -18.28
CA LYS A 239 6.72 -5.36 -17.25
C LYS A 239 8.18 -5.46 -17.66
N HIS A 240 9.06 -5.14 -16.72
CA HIS A 240 10.40 -5.71 -16.68
C HIS A 240 10.36 -6.93 -15.72
N PRO A 241 10.59 -8.17 -16.18
CA PRO A 241 10.36 -9.38 -15.37
C PRO A 241 11.04 -9.35 -14.00
N LYS A 242 12.31 -8.90 -13.95
CA LYS A 242 13.07 -8.75 -12.71
C LYS A 242 12.52 -7.69 -11.74
N LEU A 243 11.79 -6.69 -12.22
CA LEU A 243 11.18 -5.66 -11.37
C LEU A 243 9.86 -6.15 -10.77
N LEU A 244 9.09 -6.97 -11.51
CA LEU A 244 7.88 -7.59 -10.97
C LEU A 244 8.22 -8.56 -9.82
N ASP A 245 9.23 -9.40 -10.00
CA ASP A 245 9.68 -10.31 -8.93
C ASP A 245 10.08 -9.52 -7.68
N LYS A 246 10.84 -8.43 -7.86
CA LYS A 246 11.22 -7.56 -6.75
C LYS A 246 10.02 -6.88 -6.10
N LEU A 247 9.03 -6.45 -6.88
CA LEU A 247 7.81 -5.84 -6.38
C LEU A 247 7.01 -6.84 -5.53
N VAL A 248 6.73 -8.03 -6.05
CA VAL A 248 5.91 -9.03 -5.34
C VAL A 248 6.61 -9.50 -4.07
N LEU A 249 7.92 -9.69 -4.10
CA LEU A 249 8.67 -10.27 -2.98
C LEU A 249 9.05 -9.26 -1.88
N ASN A 250 9.12 -7.96 -2.20
CA ASN A 250 9.64 -6.95 -1.24
C ASN A 250 8.67 -5.79 -0.96
N ASN A 251 7.68 -5.54 -1.81
CA ASN A 251 6.83 -4.35 -1.70
C ASN A 251 5.61 -4.58 -0.80
N PHE A 252 5.09 -5.81 -0.75
CA PHE A 252 3.93 -6.14 0.07
C PHE A 252 4.39 -6.61 1.44
N CYS A 253 4.00 -5.86 2.47
CA CYS A 253 4.26 -6.21 3.87
C CYS A 253 3.00 -6.75 4.55
N THR A 254 3.14 -7.12 5.81
CA THR A 254 1.99 -7.30 6.69
C THR A 254 1.28 -5.97 6.87
N VAL A 255 -0.05 -5.99 6.87
CA VAL A 255 -0.88 -4.80 6.94
C VAL A 255 -1.80 -4.90 8.16
N PRO A 256 -2.00 -3.82 8.96
CA PRO A 256 -2.95 -3.86 10.06
C PRO A 256 -4.36 -4.09 9.54
N ALA A 257 -5.13 -4.90 10.26
CA ALA A 257 -6.52 -5.15 9.91
C ALA A 257 -7.35 -3.86 9.98
N LYS A 258 -7.13 -3.00 10.99
CA LYS A 258 -7.83 -1.70 11.12
C LYS A 258 -7.70 -0.84 9.85
N LEU A 259 -6.48 -0.73 9.30
CA LEU A 259 -6.23 -0.03 8.04
C LEU A 259 -7.05 -0.61 6.89
N LEU A 260 -7.01 -1.94 6.69
CA LEU A 260 -7.74 -2.60 5.61
C LEU A 260 -9.25 -2.46 5.76
N LEU A 261 -9.76 -2.57 6.99
CA LEU A 261 -11.18 -2.42 7.29
C LEU A 261 -11.68 -1.00 7.03
N GLN A 262 -10.86 0.01 7.31
CA GLN A 262 -11.19 1.38 6.98
C GLN A 262 -11.14 1.63 5.46
N LEU A 263 -10.09 1.18 4.77
CA LEU A 263 -10.01 1.27 3.30
C LEU A 263 -11.16 0.52 2.60
N ALA A 264 -11.65 -0.57 3.20
CA ALA A 264 -12.80 -1.32 2.68
C ALA A 264 -14.10 -0.50 2.64
N THR A 265 -14.22 0.58 3.43
CA THR A 265 -15.41 1.45 3.33
C THR A 265 -15.45 2.21 2.00
N ALA A 266 -14.33 2.36 1.30
CA ALA A 266 -14.30 2.98 -0.04
C ALA A 266 -15.14 2.21 -1.08
N PHE A 267 -15.52 0.96 -0.79
CA PHE A 267 -16.40 0.13 -1.62
C PHE A 267 -17.86 0.16 -1.16
N GLN A 268 -18.17 0.89 -0.09
CA GLN A 268 -19.51 1.03 0.47
C GLN A 268 -20.13 2.36 0.05
N GLU A 269 -21.46 2.47 0.20
CA GLU A 269 -22.16 3.71 -0.07
C GLU A 269 -21.55 4.89 0.71
N GLY A 270 -21.31 5.98 -0.01
CA GLY A 270 -20.61 7.17 0.51
C GLY A 270 -19.08 7.15 0.36
N GLY A 271 -18.46 6.02 0.01
CA GLY A 271 -17.01 5.93 -0.18
C GLY A 271 -16.22 5.90 1.13
N LEU A 272 -14.94 6.27 1.06
CA LEU A 272 -14.00 6.16 2.17
C LEU A 272 -14.45 7.02 3.37
N ARG A 273 -14.44 6.41 4.54
CA ARG A 273 -14.84 7.03 5.81
C ARG A 273 -13.65 7.15 6.75
N ASP A 274 -13.75 8.08 7.66
CA ASP A 274 -12.84 8.19 8.79
C ASP A 274 -13.02 7.06 9.80
N ARG A 275 -12.12 6.99 10.78
CA ARG A 275 -12.12 5.96 11.83
C ARG A 275 -13.40 5.97 12.66
N SER A 276 -14.07 7.12 12.77
CA SER A 276 -15.36 7.26 13.47
C SER A 276 -16.54 6.75 12.64
N GLY A 277 -16.37 6.62 11.32
CA GLY A 277 -17.42 6.26 10.38
C GLY A 277 -18.43 7.37 10.10
N THR A 278 -18.18 8.59 10.59
CA THR A 278 -19.11 9.73 10.49
C THR A 278 -18.72 10.74 9.42
N PHE A 279 -17.44 10.78 9.03
CA PHE A 279 -16.96 11.69 8.01
C PHE A 279 -16.64 10.94 6.72
N PHE A 280 -17.14 11.45 5.61
CA PHE A 280 -16.88 10.93 4.27
C PHE A 280 -15.86 11.82 3.58
N TYR A 281 -14.71 11.23 3.21
CA TYR A 281 -13.59 11.99 2.64
C TYR A 281 -13.90 12.61 1.28
N LYS A 282 -14.98 12.18 0.60
CA LYS A 282 -15.34 12.71 -0.71
C LYS A 282 -16.16 14.00 -0.65
N ASP A 283 -16.81 14.27 0.48
CA ASP A 283 -17.86 15.30 0.59
C ASP A 283 -17.35 16.74 0.51
N TYR A 284 -16.08 16.98 0.84
CA TYR A 284 -15.51 18.33 0.90
C TYR A 284 -14.57 18.67 -0.25
N LEU A 285 -14.29 17.73 -1.17
CA LEU A 285 -13.36 17.95 -2.29
C LEU A 285 -13.76 19.11 -3.19
N ARG A 286 -15.07 19.35 -3.38
CA ARG A 286 -15.58 20.46 -4.22
C ARG A 286 -15.15 21.84 -3.71
N LYS A 287 -14.88 21.97 -2.40
CA LYS A 287 -14.45 23.21 -1.77
C LYS A 287 -12.96 23.48 -1.93
N SER A 288 -12.19 22.53 -2.46
CA SER A 288 -10.75 22.69 -2.65
C SER A 288 -10.47 23.63 -3.81
N ASN A 289 -9.46 24.47 -3.64
CA ASN A 289 -8.87 25.32 -4.66
C ASN A 289 -7.41 24.92 -4.97
N VAL A 290 -7.00 23.72 -4.56
CA VAL A 290 -5.69 23.16 -4.89
C VAL A 290 -5.79 22.49 -6.26
N PRO A 291 -4.97 22.88 -7.25
CA PRO A 291 -4.90 22.18 -8.52
C PRO A 291 -4.57 20.69 -8.34
N VAL A 292 -5.34 19.83 -9.00
CA VAL A 292 -5.23 18.37 -8.96
C VAL A 292 -5.07 17.79 -10.35
N LEU A 293 -4.03 16.98 -10.55
CA LEU A 293 -3.88 16.10 -11.72
C LEU A 293 -4.25 14.66 -11.33
N ALA A 294 -5.39 14.16 -11.82
CA ALA A 294 -5.85 12.80 -11.61
C ALA A 294 -5.49 11.91 -12.80
N LEU A 295 -4.59 10.95 -12.59
CA LEU A 295 -4.07 10.04 -13.62
C LEU A 295 -4.61 8.63 -13.41
N ALA A 296 -5.09 8.00 -14.49
CA ALA A 296 -5.51 6.61 -14.52
C ALA A 296 -4.76 5.82 -15.60
N GLY A 297 -4.64 4.50 -15.41
CA GLY A 297 -4.20 3.57 -16.45
C GLY A 297 -5.41 2.87 -17.07
N ASP A 298 -5.47 2.76 -18.39
CA ASP A 298 -6.62 2.20 -19.11
C ASP A 298 -6.90 0.73 -18.81
N GLN A 299 -5.89 -0.02 -18.34
CA GLN A 299 -5.99 -1.40 -17.89
C GLN A 299 -5.72 -1.55 -16.39
N ASP A 300 -5.88 -0.47 -15.61
CA ASP A 300 -5.80 -0.54 -14.15
C ASP A 300 -7.01 -1.31 -13.60
N LEU A 301 -6.78 -2.55 -13.13
CA LEU A 301 -7.83 -3.36 -12.52
C LEU A 301 -8.00 -3.07 -11.02
N ILE A 302 -7.00 -2.45 -10.37
CA ILE A 302 -7.02 -2.13 -8.95
C ILE A 302 -7.78 -0.82 -8.72
N CYS A 303 -7.43 0.23 -9.47
CA CYS A 303 -8.12 1.50 -9.51
C CYS A 303 -8.51 1.85 -10.96
N PRO A 304 -9.61 1.26 -11.45
CA PRO A 304 -10.05 1.50 -12.83
C PRO A 304 -10.27 2.98 -13.15
N PRO A 305 -10.12 3.38 -14.42
CA PRO A 305 -10.35 4.75 -14.86
C PRO A 305 -11.68 5.34 -14.39
N GLU A 306 -12.76 4.54 -14.36
CA GLU A 306 -14.03 5.01 -13.84
C GLU A 306 -13.96 5.38 -12.36
N ALA A 307 -13.21 4.65 -11.52
CA ALA A 307 -13.05 5.00 -10.11
C ALA A 307 -12.28 6.31 -9.94
N VAL A 308 -11.20 6.50 -10.69
CA VAL A 308 -10.41 7.74 -10.67
C VAL A 308 -11.27 8.92 -11.12
N TYR A 309 -12.03 8.76 -12.20
CA TYR A 309 -12.95 9.79 -12.70
C TYR A 309 -14.04 10.16 -11.68
N GLU A 310 -14.60 9.16 -10.99
CA GLU A 310 -15.65 9.38 -9.98
C GLU A 310 -15.18 10.21 -8.78
N THR A 311 -13.88 10.15 -8.43
CA THR A 311 -13.29 11.06 -7.44
C THR A 311 -12.95 12.41 -8.06
N ALA A 312 -12.33 12.42 -9.23
CA ALA A 312 -11.89 13.64 -9.90
C ALA A 312 -13.05 14.62 -10.18
N LYS A 313 -14.22 14.11 -10.59
CA LYS A 313 -15.42 14.92 -10.88
C LYS A 313 -16.00 15.66 -9.66
N LEU A 314 -15.58 15.29 -8.45
CA LEU A 314 -16.01 15.96 -7.22
C LEU A 314 -15.26 17.27 -6.99
N ILE A 315 -14.10 17.44 -7.62
CA ILE A 315 -13.31 18.65 -7.57
C ILE A 315 -13.86 19.63 -8.62
N SER A 316 -13.81 20.93 -8.32
CA SER A 316 -14.24 21.96 -9.25
C SER A 316 -13.44 21.89 -10.55
N GLU A 317 -14.12 22.05 -11.70
CA GLU A 317 -13.53 21.90 -13.04
C GLU A 317 -12.31 22.81 -13.27
N ASP A 318 -12.30 24.00 -12.65
CA ASP A 318 -11.19 24.94 -12.73
C ASP A 318 -9.90 24.45 -12.04
N PHE A 319 -10.01 23.44 -11.18
CA PHE A 319 -8.92 22.94 -10.35
C PHE A 319 -8.58 21.47 -10.61
N VAL A 320 -9.20 20.80 -11.58
CA VAL A 320 -8.92 19.39 -11.85
C VAL A 320 -8.61 19.12 -13.31
N ALA A 321 -7.56 18.35 -13.54
CA ALA A 321 -7.24 17.74 -14.82
C ALA A 321 -7.30 16.22 -14.67
N TYR A 322 -8.11 15.56 -15.50
CA TYR A 322 -8.19 14.10 -15.55
C TYR A 322 -7.56 13.58 -16.84
N LYS A 323 -6.70 12.57 -16.75
CA LYS A 323 -6.06 11.95 -17.90
C LYS A 323 -5.92 10.44 -17.72
N VAL A 324 -6.29 9.70 -18.76
CA VAL A 324 -6.05 8.26 -18.85
C VAL A 324 -4.82 8.01 -19.72
N PHE A 325 -3.90 7.19 -19.23
CA PHE A 325 -2.78 6.66 -20.00
C PHE A 325 -3.15 5.30 -20.59
N GLY A 326 -2.94 5.17 -21.91
CA GLY A 326 -3.33 4.02 -22.69
C GLY A 326 -4.00 4.45 -24.00
N GLU A 327 -3.67 3.79 -25.11
CA GLU A 327 -4.24 4.11 -26.41
C GLU A 327 -4.48 2.86 -27.27
N PRO A 328 -5.50 2.85 -28.14
CA PRO A 328 -5.73 1.73 -29.05
C PRO A 328 -4.53 1.48 -29.96
N GLY A 329 -3.94 0.29 -29.87
CA GLY A 329 -2.76 -0.09 -30.66
C GLY A 329 -1.42 0.46 -30.16
N GLY A 330 -1.43 1.22 -29.06
CA GLY A 330 -0.23 1.69 -28.36
C GLY A 330 -0.01 0.99 -27.01
N PRO A 331 0.84 1.55 -26.14
CA PRO A 331 1.08 0.98 -24.82
C PRO A 331 -0.15 1.11 -23.92
N HIS A 332 -0.41 0.08 -23.13
CA HIS A 332 -1.45 0.05 -22.11
C HIS A 332 -0.84 0.15 -20.71
N TYR A 333 -1.60 0.66 -19.75
CA TYR A 333 -1.11 0.92 -18.39
C TYR A 333 -2.00 0.27 -17.34
N GLY A 334 -1.41 -0.63 -16.55
CA GLY A 334 -1.99 -1.14 -15.31
C GLY A 334 -1.58 -0.30 -14.09
N HIS A 335 -2.00 -0.75 -12.90
CA HIS A 335 -1.87 0.03 -11.66
C HIS A 335 -0.44 0.49 -11.33
N TYR A 336 0.52 -0.42 -11.42
CA TYR A 336 1.93 -0.13 -11.14
C TYR A 336 2.66 0.41 -12.36
N ASP A 337 2.09 0.27 -13.57
CA ASP A 337 2.71 0.82 -14.77
C ASP A 337 2.69 2.33 -14.79
N LEU A 338 1.84 3.00 -14.01
CA LEU A 338 1.86 4.46 -13.87
C LEU A 338 3.11 4.97 -13.13
N VAL A 339 3.80 4.12 -12.37
CA VAL A 339 4.97 4.49 -11.56
C VAL A 339 6.23 3.75 -11.99
N GLY A 340 6.12 2.49 -12.39
CA GLY A 340 7.27 1.61 -12.69
C GLY A 340 7.19 0.88 -14.03
N GLY A 341 6.24 1.26 -14.90
CA GLY A 341 6.14 0.69 -16.25
C GLY A 341 7.31 1.10 -17.15
N ARG A 342 7.60 0.32 -18.19
CA ARG A 342 8.75 0.58 -19.08
C ARG A 342 8.76 1.99 -19.69
N MET A 343 7.59 2.56 -19.97
CA MET A 343 7.43 3.83 -20.70
C MET A 343 7.10 5.02 -19.80
N VAL A 344 7.10 4.86 -18.47
CA VAL A 344 6.72 5.95 -17.55
C VAL A 344 7.60 7.18 -17.67
N ALA A 345 8.90 6.97 -17.87
CA ALA A 345 9.86 8.05 -17.98
C ALA A 345 9.60 8.92 -19.22
N ASP A 346 9.08 8.32 -20.29
CA ASP A 346 8.86 8.98 -21.58
C ASP A 346 7.44 9.55 -21.72
N GLN A 347 6.44 8.94 -21.05
CA GLN A 347 5.03 9.31 -21.25
C GLN A 347 4.38 9.90 -19.99
N VAL A 348 4.53 9.26 -18.83
CA VAL A 348 3.81 9.64 -17.60
C VAL A 348 4.51 10.78 -16.87
N TYR A 349 5.82 10.66 -16.64
CA TYR A 349 6.59 11.63 -15.87
C TYR A 349 6.62 13.02 -16.52
N PRO A 350 6.77 13.18 -17.85
CA PRO A 350 6.72 14.50 -18.47
C PRO A 350 5.38 15.22 -18.23
N CYS A 351 4.26 14.48 -18.26
CA CYS A 351 2.94 15.02 -17.95
C CYS A 351 2.84 15.56 -16.51
N ILE A 352 3.43 14.83 -15.55
CA ILE A 352 3.46 15.26 -14.15
C ILE A 352 4.38 16.47 -14.00
N ILE A 353 5.59 16.44 -14.57
CA ILE A 353 6.55 17.54 -14.52
C ILE A 353 5.93 18.81 -15.08
N GLU A 354 5.28 18.74 -16.23
CA GLU A 354 4.61 19.87 -16.85
C GLU A 354 3.52 20.45 -15.95
N PHE A 355 2.68 19.59 -15.37
CA PHE A 355 1.65 20.03 -14.42
C PHE A 355 2.24 20.71 -13.19
N LEU A 356 3.28 20.13 -12.57
CA LEU A 356 3.92 20.71 -11.40
C LEU A 356 4.58 22.05 -11.72
N ASN A 357 5.34 22.13 -12.81
CA ASN A 357 6.00 23.38 -13.24
C ASN A 357 5.00 24.51 -13.52
N ARG A 358 3.83 24.20 -14.12
CA ARG A 358 2.78 25.20 -14.37
C ARG A 358 2.18 25.76 -13.09
N ASN A 359 2.18 25.00 -12.00
CA ASN A 359 1.62 25.39 -10.72
C ASN A 359 2.69 25.88 -9.72
N ASP A 360 3.98 25.69 -10.00
CA ASP A 360 5.11 26.15 -9.19
C ASP A 360 5.48 27.63 -9.45
N VAL A 361 4.64 28.35 -10.19
CA VAL A 361 4.87 29.76 -10.53
C VAL A 361 4.52 30.64 -9.32
N ILE A 362 5.51 30.90 -8.48
CA ILE A 362 5.51 31.97 -7.47
C ILE A 362 5.93 33.29 -8.11
#